data_AF-A0A7G8DKL7-F1
#
_entry.id   AF-A0A7G8DKL7-F1
#
_cell.length_a   1.000
_cell.length_b   1.000
_cell.length_c   1.000
_cell.angle_alpha   90.00
_cell.angle_beta   90.00
_cell.angle_gamma   90.00
#
_symmetry.space_group_name_H-M   'P 1'
#
loop_
_entity.id
_entity.type
_entity.pdbx_description
1 polymer ?
#
loop_
_entity_poly.entity_id
_entity_poly.type
_entity_poly.pdbx_seq_one_letter_code
_entity_poly.pdbx_strand_id
1 'polypeptide(L)'
;MEHGKRRDVDADENNKKLIHYLSISNQPLFSSMTPLTMKFMNRIKQHMASHAQRGFGLPETLIAASAGVVLIGASALALRTTGSLINKMDLKAGLQQNTISGKRMMRSEIERSLHLLIKTQQKPADQLAHTDITHADYKVSLSQCQSLAQESGQVFNPVFGVKMAELNNPVYYGLSLSSVGRGYSLQRCGSSMQLDGRYNEREQQSLAMVIDDIGVIRCASDQPECIIDPSKETTPLSELASKMQFVFNDDKTPERSSREPAIRLMTDENRKLIRFIDPTTEKDNIQTSYLKIEDVNKEITTHPFYFIAYSRADKRIEKGPDDGEVLDGLFFRNVSSKRMRFLVDGSGSMSACILWGSGIGNRKIFWSGRYYFSTQRSCALTRMESLQHELISLLQELPNDTQISLRSFSSPGYQNHRIWQNSAKSLVKIGQNNARDSAIAFVNTLDDGYAYRWGGTDPWEGLNEAFADNNTDTLYFLSDGEPNYDRNRGRWTTADHSSTSGHYAGLNNNREISLKVNTVALGLQSNWMQSLAGKTTGDYLYIDKKYVLSSSTK
;
A
#
# COMPACT_ATOMS: atom_id res chain seq x y z
N MET A 1 40.64 -44.36 22.80
CA MET A 1 39.38 -44.96 23.29
C MET A 1 38.47 -45.14 22.08
N GLU A 2 38.44 -46.39 21.59
CA GLU A 2 37.22 -47.19 21.29
C GLU A 2 36.54 -46.80 19.97
N HIS A 3 36.76 -47.59 18.91
CA HIS A 3 35.84 -48.64 18.38
C HIS A 3 34.77 -48.03 17.45
N GLY A 4 34.51 -48.48 16.21
CA GLY A 4 34.97 -49.60 15.40
C GLY A 4 34.10 -49.71 14.13
N LYS A 5 34.63 -50.37 13.08
CA LYS A 5 33.99 -51.31 12.12
C LYS A 5 32.48 -51.11 11.82
N ARG A 6 31.96 -51.14 10.57
CA ARG A 6 32.11 -52.19 9.54
C ARG A 6 31.15 -51.92 8.34
N ARG A 7 31.63 -52.28 7.14
CA ARG A 7 30.99 -53.00 5.99
C ARG A 7 29.84 -52.36 5.18
N ASP A 8 30.15 -52.01 3.92
CA ASP A 8 29.90 -52.74 2.65
C ASP A 8 28.62 -53.56 2.41
N VAL A 9 28.34 -53.70 1.10
CA VAL A 9 27.50 -54.68 0.35
C VAL A 9 26.19 -54.04 -0.18
N ASP A 10 25.79 -54.12 -1.45
CA ASP A 10 26.37 -54.56 -2.73
C ASP A 10 25.38 -54.17 -3.86
N ALA A 11 25.85 -54.29 -5.11
CA ALA A 11 25.11 -54.75 -6.30
C ALA A 11 24.05 -53.81 -6.92
N ASP A 12 23.87 -53.77 -8.24
CA ASP A 12 24.63 -54.22 -9.42
C ASP A 12 23.87 -53.60 -10.62
N GLU A 13 24.45 -53.78 -11.79
CA GLU A 13 23.79 -54.00 -13.06
C GLU A 13 23.93 -52.95 -14.18
N ASN A 14 24.79 -53.39 -15.10
CA ASN A 14 25.09 -52.95 -16.44
C ASN A 14 23.87 -52.97 -17.37
N ASN A 15 23.78 -52.02 -18.30
CA ASN A 15 23.80 -52.40 -19.73
C ASN A 15 24.19 -51.26 -20.69
N LYS A 16 25.41 -51.37 -21.22
CA LYS A 16 25.86 -51.29 -22.64
C LYS A 16 24.95 -50.56 -23.65
N LYS A 17 25.45 -49.51 -24.33
CA LYS A 17 26.21 -49.52 -25.63
C LYS A 17 25.27 -49.80 -26.83
N LEU A 18 25.30 -49.17 -28.02
CA LEU A 18 26.14 -48.15 -28.68
C LEU A 18 25.54 -47.99 -30.13
N ILE A 19 25.87 -46.89 -30.85
CA ILE A 19 26.19 -46.86 -32.31
C ILE A 19 25.03 -46.90 -33.35
N HIS A 20 25.00 -46.25 -34.54
CA HIS A 20 25.81 -45.31 -35.38
C HIS A 20 24.77 -44.65 -36.37
N TYR A 21 24.77 -43.35 -36.74
CA TYR A 21 25.63 -42.54 -37.67
C TYR A 21 25.29 -42.58 -39.18
N LEU A 22 25.43 -41.39 -39.80
CA LEU A 22 25.70 -41.03 -41.23
C LEU A 22 24.53 -40.55 -42.14
N SER A 23 24.34 -39.23 -42.21
CA SER A 23 24.88 -38.27 -43.21
C SER A 23 25.01 -38.62 -44.71
N ILE A 24 24.59 -37.64 -45.55
CA ILE A 24 25.09 -37.20 -46.89
C ILE A 24 24.30 -37.55 -48.18
N SER A 25 23.81 -36.46 -48.82
CA SER A 25 23.80 -36.08 -50.26
C SER A 25 22.87 -36.73 -51.29
N ASN A 26 22.03 -35.90 -51.92
CA ASN A 26 22.17 -35.49 -53.34
C ASN A 26 21.00 -34.59 -53.81
N GLN A 27 21.33 -33.40 -54.32
CA GLN A 27 20.58 -32.66 -55.37
C GLN A 27 20.89 -33.30 -56.76
N PRO A 28 20.36 -32.88 -57.94
CA PRO A 28 19.70 -31.60 -58.31
C PRO A 28 18.52 -31.71 -59.31
N LEU A 29 17.90 -30.57 -59.69
CA LEU A 29 17.60 -30.25 -61.10
C LEU A 29 17.19 -28.76 -61.30
N PHE A 30 17.73 -28.22 -62.39
CA PHE A 30 17.62 -26.89 -63.03
C PHE A 30 16.18 -26.40 -63.26
N SER A 31 15.84 -25.11 -63.41
CA SER A 31 16.24 -24.17 -64.49
C SER A 31 15.54 -22.81 -64.23
N SER A 32 16.26 -21.67 -64.18
CA SER A 32 16.26 -20.51 -65.13
C SER A 32 14.89 -19.82 -65.38
N MET A 33 14.73 -18.51 -65.65
CA MET A 33 15.62 -17.39 -65.94
C MET A 33 14.77 -16.09 -65.83
N THR A 34 15.42 -14.97 -65.48
CA THR A 34 14.94 -13.56 -65.44
C THR A 34 14.89 -12.94 -66.86
N PRO A 35 14.92 -11.61 -67.15
CA PRO A 35 14.54 -10.34 -66.46
C PRO A 35 13.83 -9.31 -67.42
N LEU A 36 13.41 -8.14 -66.91
CA LEU A 36 13.44 -6.82 -67.61
C LEU A 36 13.39 -5.73 -66.50
N THR A 37 14.52 -5.12 -66.09
CA THR A 37 15.12 -3.84 -66.56
C THR A 37 14.17 -2.64 -66.54
N MET A 38 14.56 -1.41 -66.22
CA MET A 38 15.70 -0.75 -65.58
C MET A 38 15.40 0.76 -65.75
N LYS A 39 15.88 1.61 -64.83
CA LYS A 39 16.13 3.07 -64.99
C LYS A 39 14.95 4.04 -64.85
N PHE A 40 14.98 4.81 -63.75
CA PHE A 40 15.28 6.24 -63.87
C PHE A 40 16.11 6.73 -62.67
N MET A 41 17.29 7.28 -62.98
CA MET A 41 18.33 7.78 -62.07
C MET A 41 17.90 9.11 -61.43
N ASN A 42 18.09 9.30 -60.12
CA ASN A 42 19.24 9.98 -59.50
C ASN A 42 19.69 11.29 -60.16
N ARG A 43 19.34 12.43 -59.56
CA ARG A 43 20.26 13.55 -59.20
C ARG A 43 19.48 14.74 -58.64
N ILE A 44 19.66 15.03 -57.35
CA ILE A 44 20.23 16.29 -56.83
C ILE A 44 20.71 15.96 -55.41
N LYS A 45 22.03 15.98 -55.24
CA LYS A 45 22.73 15.95 -53.96
C LYS A 45 22.96 17.40 -53.54
N GLN A 46 22.78 17.64 -52.25
CA GLN A 46 23.46 18.66 -51.44
C GLN A 46 23.10 20.14 -51.67
N HIS A 47 22.23 20.68 -50.81
CA HIS A 47 22.66 21.64 -49.78
C HIS A 47 21.53 21.90 -48.76
N MET A 48 21.96 22.07 -47.50
CA MET A 48 21.23 22.53 -46.31
C MET A 48 20.54 21.49 -45.43
N ALA A 49 21.01 21.55 -44.18
CA ALA A 49 20.64 20.74 -43.04
C ALA A 49 19.39 21.28 -42.35
N SER A 50 18.53 20.39 -41.86
CA SER A 50 18.04 20.38 -40.46
C SER A 50 16.93 19.33 -40.30
N HIS A 51 17.10 18.54 -39.23
CA HIS A 51 16.16 17.63 -38.56
C HIS A 51 15.28 16.69 -39.40
N ALA A 52 15.81 15.48 -39.58
CA ALA A 52 15.04 14.31 -39.94
C ALA A 52 14.05 13.94 -38.81
N GLN A 53 12.77 13.98 -39.15
CA GLN A 53 11.73 13.16 -38.54
C GLN A 53 12.12 11.68 -38.66
N ARG A 54 12.24 11.00 -37.52
CA ARG A 54 12.08 9.54 -37.41
C ARG A 54 11.29 9.24 -36.15
N GLY A 55 10.37 8.30 -36.33
CA GLY A 55 9.23 8.04 -35.46
C GLY A 55 9.56 7.68 -34.03
N PHE A 56 8.61 8.04 -33.19
CA PHE A 56 8.48 7.60 -31.81
C PHE A 56 8.43 6.07 -31.75
N GLY A 57 9.31 5.49 -30.94
CA GLY A 57 9.15 4.12 -30.45
C GLY A 57 8.00 4.10 -29.44
N LEU A 58 7.15 3.09 -29.54
CA LEU A 58 6.16 2.76 -28.51
C LEU A 58 6.93 2.32 -27.25
N PRO A 59 7.14 3.22 -26.27
CA PRO A 59 6.32 3.26 -25.06
C PRO A 59 6.08 4.68 -24.46
N GLU A 60 6.11 5.76 -25.24
CA GLU A 60 6.03 7.15 -24.71
C GLU A 60 4.74 7.90 -25.07
N THR A 61 3.59 7.24 -25.01
CA THR A 61 2.29 7.94 -24.99
C THR A 61 1.37 7.29 -23.97
N LEU A 62 1.62 7.57 -22.69
CA LEU A 62 0.68 7.32 -21.61
C LEU A 62 0.74 8.44 -20.58
N ILE A 63 0.53 9.68 -21.04
CA ILE A 63 0.07 10.80 -20.23
C ILE A 63 -0.90 11.60 -21.09
N ALA A 64 -2.20 11.38 -20.86
CA ALA A 64 -3.34 12.27 -21.09
C ALA A 64 -4.63 11.44 -21.22
N ALA A 65 -5.15 11.00 -20.08
CA ALA A 65 -6.57 10.69 -19.90
C ALA A 65 -6.86 10.63 -18.40
N SER A 66 -6.82 11.78 -17.73
CA SER A 66 -7.86 12.02 -16.75
C SER A 66 -9.15 11.97 -17.56
N ALA A 67 -9.98 10.94 -17.34
CA ALA A 67 -11.39 10.82 -17.72
C ALA A 67 -11.88 9.43 -17.31
N GLY A 68 -12.56 9.36 -16.18
CA GLY A 68 -13.18 8.14 -15.67
C GLY A 68 -12.15 7.14 -15.12
N VAL A 69 -12.63 6.26 -14.25
CA VAL A 69 -12.00 4.95 -14.11
C VAL A 69 -11.91 4.39 -15.52
N VAL A 70 -10.71 4.39 -16.10
CA VAL A 70 -10.45 3.69 -17.35
C VAL A 70 -10.95 2.28 -17.11
N LEU A 71 -11.92 1.87 -17.91
CA LEU A 71 -12.23 0.47 -18.13
C LEU A 71 -10.92 -0.22 -18.49
N ILE A 72 -10.23 -0.76 -17.48
CA ILE A 72 -9.24 -1.82 -17.67
C ILE A 72 -10.07 -3.08 -17.92
N GLY A 73 -10.76 -3.06 -19.05
CA GLY A 73 -11.58 -4.15 -19.57
C GLY A 73 -11.11 -4.38 -21.00
N ALA A 74 -10.53 -5.55 -21.22
CA ALA A 74 -10.19 -6.18 -22.52
C ALA A 74 -8.79 -5.97 -23.14
N SER A 75 -7.94 -5.00 -22.76
CA SER A 75 -6.66 -4.80 -23.50
C SER A 75 -5.48 -5.70 -23.09
N ALA A 76 -5.56 -6.44 -21.98
CA ALA A 76 -4.47 -7.32 -21.53
C ALA A 76 -4.49 -8.74 -22.15
N LEU A 77 -5.50 -9.07 -22.97
CA LEU A 77 -5.75 -10.45 -23.41
C LEU A 77 -5.00 -10.90 -24.69
N ALA A 78 -4.23 -10.04 -25.36
CA ALA A 78 -3.72 -10.33 -26.69
C ALA A 78 -2.23 -10.75 -26.80
N LEU A 79 -1.47 -10.91 -25.71
CA LEU A 79 -0.07 -11.37 -25.81
C LEU A 79 0.25 -12.49 -24.81
N ARG A 80 -0.41 -13.64 -24.98
CA ARG A 80 -0.03 -14.90 -24.32
C ARG A 80 0.65 -15.84 -25.31
N THR A 81 1.96 -15.72 -25.47
CA THR A 81 2.81 -16.86 -25.88
C THR A 81 4.22 -16.74 -25.30
N THR A 82 4.54 -17.65 -24.38
CA THR A 82 5.89 -18.08 -23.90
C THR A 82 6.78 -17.07 -23.15
N GLY A 83 6.73 -17.14 -21.81
CA GLY A 83 7.68 -16.48 -20.90
C GLY A 83 7.25 -16.54 -19.43
N SER A 84 7.31 -17.72 -18.80
CA SER A 84 6.65 -17.97 -17.48
C SER A 84 7.20 -17.18 -16.29
N LEU A 85 8.40 -16.57 -16.40
CA LEU A 85 8.99 -15.72 -15.35
C LEU A 85 8.78 -14.21 -15.61
N ILE A 86 8.81 -13.79 -16.87
CA ILE A 86 8.59 -12.38 -17.25
C ILE A 86 7.13 -11.96 -16.98
N ASN A 87 6.18 -12.87 -17.22
CA ASN A 87 4.75 -12.62 -17.00
C ASN A 87 4.37 -12.42 -15.51
N LYS A 88 5.05 -13.08 -14.57
CA LYS A 88 4.74 -12.94 -13.13
C LYS A 88 5.08 -11.56 -12.58
N MET A 89 6.21 -11.01 -13.01
CA MET A 89 6.64 -9.68 -12.58
C MET A 89 5.72 -8.60 -13.15
N ASP A 90 5.33 -8.72 -14.42
CA ASP A 90 4.42 -7.75 -15.06
C ASP A 90 3.03 -7.79 -14.44
N LEU A 91 2.48 -8.98 -14.17
CA LEU A 91 1.18 -9.13 -13.49
C LEU A 91 1.21 -8.56 -12.06
N LYS A 92 2.30 -8.79 -11.33
CA LYS A 92 2.47 -8.22 -9.98
C LYS A 92 2.60 -6.71 -10.02
N ALA A 93 3.38 -6.16 -10.95
CA ALA A 93 3.52 -4.72 -11.14
C ALA A 93 2.18 -4.06 -11.52
N GLY A 94 1.43 -4.68 -12.43
CA GLY A 94 0.08 -4.25 -12.80
C GLY A 94 -0.89 -4.29 -11.61
N LEU A 95 -0.88 -5.37 -10.83
CA LEU A 95 -1.68 -5.49 -9.61
C LEU A 95 -1.33 -4.37 -8.62
N GLN A 96 -0.05 -4.11 -8.39
CA GLN A 96 0.41 -3.02 -7.51
C GLN A 96 -0.06 -1.66 -8.02
N GLN A 97 0.09 -1.36 -9.31
CA GLN A 97 -0.32 -0.09 -9.91
C GLN A 97 -1.83 0.14 -9.82
N ASN A 98 -2.64 -0.88 -10.12
CA ASN A 98 -4.10 -0.82 -9.99
C ASN A 98 -4.50 -0.59 -8.53
N THR A 99 -3.85 -1.30 -7.61
CA THR A 99 -4.06 -1.17 -6.17
C THR A 99 -3.75 0.23 -5.67
N ILE A 100 -2.61 0.81 -6.09
CA ILE A 100 -2.19 2.16 -5.71
C ILE A 100 -3.22 3.19 -6.17
N SER A 101 -3.62 3.11 -7.45
CA SER A 101 -4.59 4.01 -8.04
C SER A 101 -5.94 3.94 -7.32
N GLY A 102 -6.40 2.72 -7.04
CA GLY A 102 -7.63 2.47 -6.29
C GLY A 102 -7.58 3.00 -4.85
N LYS A 103 -6.51 2.70 -4.12
CA LYS A 103 -6.30 3.21 -2.75
C LYS A 103 -6.27 4.73 -2.71
N ARG A 104 -5.55 5.37 -3.64
CA ARG A 104 -5.46 6.83 -3.73
C ARG A 104 -6.83 7.45 -3.96
N MET A 105 -7.63 6.87 -4.85
CA MET A 105 -9.00 7.33 -5.08
C MET A 105 -9.87 7.15 -3.83
N MET A 106 -9.92 5.95 -3.24
CA MET A 106 -10.71 5.69 -2.03
C MET A 106 -10.33 6.63 -0.90
N ARG A 107 -9.02 6.74 -0.64
CA ARG A 107 -8.49 7.63 0.39
C ARG A 107 -8.91 9.06 0.13
N SER A 108 -8.79 9.55 -1.11
CA SER A 108 -9.22 10.90 -1.48
C SER A 108 -10.70 11.17 -1.23
N GLU A 109 -11.59 10.20 -1.49
CA GLU A 109 -13.02 10.37 -1.24
C GLU A 109 -13.37 10.26 0.24
N ILE A 110 -12.78 9.29 0.93
CA ILE A 110 -12.92 9.14 2.38
C ILE A 110 -12.44 10.45 3.02
N GLU A 111 -11.24 10.91 2.71
CA GLU A 111 -10.69 12.19 3.18
C GLU A 111 -11.43 13.43 2.67
N ARG A 112 -12.45 13.36 1.83
CA ARG A 112 -13.34 14.50 1.55
C ARG A 112 -14.70 14.37 2.22
N SER A 113 -14.97 13.20 2.82
CA SER A 113 -16.25 12.87 3.40
C SER A 113 -16.39 13.39 4.82
N LEU A 114 -17.56 13.94 5.13
CA LEU A 114 -17.94 14.32 6.47
C LEU A 114 -17.86 13.10 7.39
N HIS A 115 -18.42 11.97 7.00
CA HIS A 115 -18.42 10.73 7.79
C HIS A 115 -18.63 9.52 6.90
N LEU A 116 -18.30 8.36 7.45
CA LEU A 116 -18.55 7.07 6.84
C LEU A 116 -19.99 6.63 7.11
N LEU A 117 -20.59 6.01 6.10
CA LEU A 117 -21.87 5.32 6.19
C LEU A 117 -21.61 3.83 6.31
N ILE A 118 -22.09 3.20 7.38
CA ILE A 118 -21.90 1.76 7.59
C ILE A 118 -23.20 1.09 7.99
N LYS A 119 -23.29 -0.22 7.78
CA LYS A 119 -24.41 -1.01 8.28
C LYS A 119 -24.07 -1.54 9.66
N THR A 120 -24.91 -1.30 10.67
CA THR A 120 -24.70 -1.81 12.03
C THR A 120 -25.72 -2.87 12.39
N GLN A 121 -25.35 -3.79 13.29
CA GLN A 121 -26.27 -4.83 13.78
C GLN A 121 -27.35 -4.23 14.68
N GLN A 122 -26.98 -3.26 15.51
CA GLN A 122 -27.87 -2.52 16.38
C GLN A 122 -28.12 -1.12 15.82
N LYS A 123 -29.33 -0.58 16.06
CA LYS A 123 -29.65 0.80 15.69
C LYS A 123 -28.62 1.74 16.34
N PRO A 124 -27.96 2.63 15.56
CA PRO A 124 -27.02 3.60 16.14
C PRO A 124 -27.72 4.51 17.15
N ALA A 125 -26.95 5.06 18.10
CA ALA A 125 -27.43 6.14 18.94
C ALA A 125 -27.94 7.31 18.08
N ASP A 126 -28.92 8.08 18.56
CA ASP A 126 -29.59 9.11 17.75
C ASP A 126 -28.60 10.14 17.14
N GLN A 127 -27.50 10.43 17.85
CA GLN A 127 -26.43 11.32 17.38
C GLN A 127 -25.67 10.78 16.15
N LEU A 128 -25.68 9.45 15.93
CA LEU A 128 -25.02 8.76 14.83
C LEU A 128 -26.01 8.12 13.84
N ALA A 129 -27.32 8.35 13.99
CA ALA A 129 -28.33 7.76 13.10
C ALA A 129 -28.09 8.11 11.62
N HIS A 130 -27.57 9.31 11.35
CA HIS A 130 -27.20 9.80 10.02
C HIS A 130 -25.96 9.10 9.42
N THR A 131 -25.29 8.22 10.18
CA THR A 131 -24.13 7.42 9.73
C THR A 131 -24.53 5.98 9.37
N ASP A 132 -25.80 5.62 9.53
CA ASP A 132 -26.31 4.32 9.11
C ASP A 132 -26.51 4.29 7.59
N ILE A 133 -25.86 3.37 6.89
CA ILE A 133 -26.05 3.20 5.45
C ILE A 133 -27.48 2.77 5.09
N THR A 134 -28.22 2.22 6.06
CA THR A 134 -29.62 1.81 5.90
C THR A 134 -30.61 2.91 6.26
N HIS A 135 -30.14 4.11 6.60
CA HIS A 135 -30.99 5.28 6.86
C HIS A 135 -31.89 5.58 5.64
N ALA A 136 -33.12 6.05 5.91
CA ALA A 136 -34.14 6.28 4.88
C ALA A 136 -33.66 7.22 3.76
N ASP A 137 -32.90 8.26 4.13
CA ASP A 137 -32.35 9.26 3.21
C ASP A 137 -31.43 8.67 2.13
N TYR A 138 -30.84 7.50 2.38
CA TYR A 138 -29.86 6.86 1.49
C TYR A 138 -30.44 5.71 0.68
N LYS A 139 -31.69 5.33 0.95
CA LYS A 139 -32.32 4.16 0.32
C LYS A 139 -32.43 4.33 -1.19
N VAL A 140 -32.84 5.50 -1.67
CA VAL A 140 -33.04 5.78 -3.11
C VAL A 140 -31.72 5.69 -3.86
N SER A 141 -30.69 6.38 -3.39
CA SER A 141 -29.36 6.39 -4.01
C SER A 141 -28.68 5.02 -3.94
N LEU A 142 -28.87 4.26 -2.86
CA LEU A 142 -28.33 2.91 -2.76
C LEU A 142 -29.04 1.92 -3.69
N SER A 143 -30.36 2.01 -3.80
CA SER A 143 -31.13 1.19 -4.74
C SER A 143 -30.76 1.48 -6.20
N GLN A 144 -30.48 2.74 -6.53
CA GLN A 144 -29.99 3.10 -7.86
C GLN A 144 -28.65 2.41 -8.19
N CYS A 145 -27.70 2.36 -7.25
CA CYS A 145 -26.45 1.60 -7.43
C CYS A 145 -26.68 0.12 -7.69
N GLN A 146 -27.63 -0.49 -6.97
CA GLN A 146 -27.99 -1.90 -7.17
C GLN A 146 -28.64 -2.12 -8.53
N SER A 147 -29.52 -1.22 -8.99
CA SER A 147 -30.13 -1.28 -10.31
C SER A 147 -29.09 -1.15 -11.43
N LEU A 148 -28.17 -0.19 -11.34
CA LEU A 148 -27.08 -0.03 -12.31
C LEU A 148 -26.21 -1.29 -12.42
N ALA A 149 -25.97 -1.95 -11.29
CA ALA A 149 -25.19 -3.19 -11.25
C ALA A 149 -25.96 -4.32 -11.94
N GLN A 150 -27.26 -4.45 -11.65
CA GLN A 150 -28.14 -5.44 -12.29
C GLN A 150 -28.23 -5.23 -13.81
N GLU A 151 -28.36 -3.99 -14.28
CA GLU A 151 -28.36 -3.63 -15.71
C GLU A 151 -27.07 -4.05 -16.41
N SER A 152 -25.94 -3.99 -15.70
CA SER A 152 -24.62 -4.41 -16.19
C SER A 152 -24.31 -5.89 -15.94
N GLY A 153 -25.26 -6.67 -15.41
CA GLY A 153 -25.06 -8.09 -15.05
C GLY A 153 -24.08 -8.31 -13.90
N GLN A 154 -23.83 -7.29 -13.08
CA GLN A 154 -22.88 -7.30 -11.97
C GLN A 154 -23.60 -7.35 -10.61
N VAL A 155 -22.89 -7.85 -9.60
CA VAL A 155 -23.33 -7.78 -8.21
C VAL A 155 -22.79 -6.49 -7.60
N PHE A 156 -23.62 -5.75 -6.87
CA PHE A 156 -23.16 -4.65 -6.02
C PHE A 156 -23.71 -4.83 -4.62
N ASN A 157 -22.86 -5.33 -3.72
CA ASN A 157 -23.22 -5.54 -2.32
C ASN A 157 -22.53 -4.49 -1.43
N PRO A 158 -23.26 -3.52 -0.84
CA PRO A 158 -22.66 -2.41 -0.11
C PRO A 158 -21.78 -2.86 1.06
N VAL A 159 -20.53 -2.36 1.08
CA VAL A 159 -19.54 -2.58 2.15
C VAL A 159 -19.55 -1.39 3.11
N PHE A 160 -19.39 -0.18 2.57
CA PHE A 160 -19.49 1.09 3.29
C PHE A 160 -19.84 2.21 2.29
N GLY A 161 -20.21 3.37 2.80
CA GLY A 161 -20.39 4.58 2.01
C GLY A 161 -19.64 5.75 2.62
N VAL A 162 -19.56 6.83 1.86
CA VAL A 162 -18.94 8.08 2.28
C VAL A 162 -19.90 9.23 1.96
N LYS A 163 -20.24 10.03 2.97
CA LYS A 163 -21.08 11.21 2.82
C LYS A 163 -20.20 12.44 2.72
N MET A 164 -20.14 13.08 1.57
CA MET A 164 -19.40 14.33 1.36
C MET A 164 -20.32 15.55 1.51
N ALA A 165 -19.74 16.70 1.89
CA ALA A 165 -20.47 17.96 1.98
C ALA A 165 -20.86 18.50 0.59
N GLU A 166 -19.98 18.30 -0.39
CA GLU A 166 -20.16 18.74 -1.78
C GLU A 166 -21.11 17.85 -2.60
N LEU A 167 -21.58 16.73 -2.03
CA LEU A 167 -22.48 15.80 -2.70
C LEU A 167 -23.81 15.65 -1.97
N ASN A 168 -24.91 15.73 -2.72
CA ASN A 168 -26.27 15.46 -2.27
C ASN A 168 -26.42 13.97 -1.93
N ASN A 169 -26.00 13.09 -2.83
CA ASN A 169 -26.02 11.64 -2.63
C ASN A 169 -24.67 11.14 -2.12
N PRO A 170 -24.63 10.15 -1.22
CA PRO A 170 -23.37 9.52 -0.83
C PRO A 170 -22.72 8.77 -2.00
N VAL A 171 -21.42 8.53 -1.87
CA VAL A 171 -20.71 7.56 -2.71
C VAL A 171 -20.60 6.25 -1.93
N TYR A 172 -20.88 5.13 -2.59
CA TYR A 172 -20.91 3.80 -1.98
C TYR A 172 -19.79 2.93 -2.53
N TYR A 173 -19.20 2.13 -1.65
CA TYR A 173 -18.25 1.09 -1.99
C TYR A 173 -18.93 -0.26 -1.76
N GLY A 174 -19.02 -1.06 -2.82
CA GLY A 174 -19.72 -2.34 -2.83
C GLY A 174 -18.83 -3.47 -3.32
N LEU A 175 -19.00 -4.64 -2.74
CA LEU A 175 -18.36 -5.88 -3.19
C LEU A 175 -19.00 -6.32 -4.51
N SER A 176 -18.15 -6.67 -5.47
CA SER A 176 -18.52 -7.29 -6.74
C SER A 176 -17.55 -8.42 -7.06
N LEU A 177 -17.65 -8.97 -8.27
CA LEU A 177 -16.71 -9.97 -8.78
C LEU A 177 -15.51 -9.30 -9.44
N SER A 178 -14.35 -9.96 -9.37
CA SER A 178 -13.16 -9.54 -10.10
C SER A 178 -13.42 -9.52 -11.61
N SER A 179 -12.68 -8.72 -12.37
CA SER A 179 -12.79 -8.70 -13.84
C SER A 179 -12.56 -10.08 -14.49
N VAL A 180 -11.73 -10.92 -13.86
CA VAL A 180 -11.42 -12.29 -14.28
C VAL A 180 -12.40 -13.35 -13.77
N GLY A 181 -13.39 -12.97 -12.95
CA GLY A 181 -14.40 -13.86 -12.37
C GLY A 181 -13.88 -14.90 -11.36
N ARG A 182 -12.63 -14.80 -10.91
CA ARG A 182 -11.97 -15.76 -9.99
C ARG A 182 -11.79 -15.25 -8.57
N GLY A 183 -12.04 -13.97 -8.35
CA GLY A 183 -12.04 -13.36 -7.04
C GLY A 183 -13.11 -12.29 -6.91
N TYR A 184 -12.87 -11.37 -6.00
CA TYR A 184 -13.78 -10.28 -5.71
C TYR A 184 -13.17 -8.94 -6.18
N SER A 185 -14.01 -7.93 -6.30
CA SER A 185 -13.60 -6.56 -6.53
C SER A 185 -14.36 -5.63 -5.59
N LEU A 186 -13.80 -4.45 -5.35
CA LEU A 186 -14.50 -3.35 -4.70
C LEU A 186 -14.86 -2.32 -5.76
N GLN A 187 -16.16 -2.13 -5.96
CA GLN A 187 -16.72 -1.16 -6.87
C GLN A 187 -17.16 0.09 -6.12
N ARG A 188 -16.97 1.24 -6.75
CA ARG A 188 -17.50 2.53 -6.37
C ARG A 188 -18.79 2.77 -7.15
N CYS A 189 -19.82 3.23 -6.47
CA CYS A 189 -21.03 3.78 -7.05
C CYS A 189 -21.27 5.21 -6.54
N GLY A 190 -21.43 6.17 -7.45
CA GLY A 190 -21.75 7.55 -7.05
C GLY A 190 -21.64 8.50 -8.23
N SER A 191 -21.68 9.81 -7.95
CA SER A 191 -21.51 10.83 -8.98
C SER A 191 -20.17 10.66 -9.71
N SER A 192 -20.18 10.87 -11.03
CA SER A 192 -18.98 10.86 -11.86
C SER A 192 -18.04 12.00 -11.47
N MET A 193 -16.74 11.73 -11.45
CA MET A 193 -15.70 12.72 -11.16
C MET A 193 -15.12 13.25 -12.48
N GLN A 194 -15.10 14.57 -12.64
CA GLN A 194 -14.48 15.27 -13.77
C GLN A 194 -12.96 15.32 -13.62
N LEU A 195 -12.28 15.76 -14.69
CA LEU A 195 -10.81 15.76 -14.79
C LEU A 195 -10.14 16.71 -13.80
N ASP A 196 -10.88 17.74 -13.42
CA ASP A 196 -10.50 18.74 -12.44
C ASP A 196 -10.80 18.30 -10.99
N GLY A 197 -11.27 17.06 -10.79
CA GLY A 197 -11.58 16.49 -9.48
C GLY A 197 -12.95 16.87 -8.91
N ARG A 198 -13.76 17.66 -9.65
CA ARG A 198 -15.12 18.04 -9.24
C ARG A 198 -16.13 16.95 -9.60
N TYR A 199 -17.18 16.82 -8.80
CA TYR A 199 -18.25 15.89 -9.11
C TYR A 199 -19.31 16.51 -10.01
N ASN A 200 -19.78 15.74 -10.98
CA ASN A 200 -20.97 16.09 -11.74
C ASN A 200 -22.21 15.49 -11.08
N GLU A 201 -22.91 16.28 -10.26
CA GLU A 201 -24.16 15.84 -9.62
C GLU A 201 -25.35 15.73 -10.58
N ARG A 202 -25.26 16.36 -11.75
CA ARG A 202 -26.34 16.33 -12.76
C ARG A 202 -26.29 15.06 -13.60
N GLU A 203 -25.15 14.37 -13.61
CA GLU A 203 -25.02 13.06 -14.23
C GLU A 203 -25.58 11.98 -13.30
N GLN A 204 -26.18 10.95 -13.93
CA GLN A 204 -26.63 9.76 -13.24
C GLN A 204 -25.43 9.07 -12.55
N GLN A 205 -25.66 8.45 -11.40
CA GLN A 205 -24.62 7.70 -10.70
C GLN A 205 -23.96 6.69 -11.65
N SER A 206 -22.65 6.49 -11.49
CA SER A 206 -21.87 5.54 -12.29
C SER A 206 -21.20 4.50 -11.40
N LEU A 207 -21.08 3.29 -11.94
CA LEU A 207 -20.33 2.19 -11.34
C LEU A 207 -18.92 2.15 -11.91
N ALA A 208 -17.95 1.98 -11.03
CA ALA A 208 -16.55 1.91 -11.40
C ALA A 208 -15.78 0.94 -10.51
N MET A 209 -14.96 0.07 -11.10
CA MET A 209 -14.09 -0.81 -10.34
C MET A 209 -12.92 -0.01 -9.74
N VAL A 210 -12.69 -0.14 -8.44
CA VAL A 210 -11.64 0.61 -7.73
C VAL A 210 -10.49 -0.28 -7.34
N ILE A 211 -10.83 -1.46 -6.80
CA ILE A 211 -9.87 -2.49 -6.44
C ILE A 211 -10.34 -3.77 -7.14
N ASP A 212 -9.46 -4.38 -7.91
CA ASP A 212 -9.68 -5.70 -8.51
C ASP A 212 -8.87 -6.76 -7.75
N ASP A 213 -9.15 -8.03 -8.06
CA ASP A 213 -8.39 -9.19 -7.58
C ASP A 213 -8.33 -9.29 -6.05
N ILE A 214 -9.37 -8.87 -5.32
CA ILE A 214 -9.51 -9.19 -3.90
C ILE A 214 -9.53 -10.72 -3.76
N GLY A 215 -8.63 -11.23 -2.93
CA GLY A 215 -8.40 -12.66 -2.80
C GLY A 215 -9.65 -13.41 -2.32
N VAL A 216 -9.72 -14.68 -2.70
CA VAL A 216 -10.68 -15.63 -2.15
C VAL A 216 -9.96 -16.42 -1.07
N ILE A 217 -10.49 -16.45 0.15
CA ILE A 217 -9.93 -17.27 1.22
C ILE A 217 -10.19 -18.73 0.87
N ARG A 218 -9.16 -19.52 0.58
CA ARG A 218 -9.36 -20.94 0.25
C ARG A 218 -9.93 -21.70 1.45
N CYS A 219 -9.38 -21.45 2.62
CA CYS A 219 -9.77 -22.05 3.90
C CYS A 219 -9.17 -21.24 5.05
N ALA A 220 -9.42 -21.67 6.30
CA ALA A 220 -8.89 -21.01 7.48
C ALA A 220 -7.38 -20.75 7.46
N SER A 221 -6.56 -21.50 6.70
CA SER A 221 -5.10 -21.32 6.62
C SER A 221 -4.59 -20.79 5.27
N ASP A 222 -5.47 -20.53 4.29
CA ASP A 222 -5.20 -20.29 2.86
C ASP A 222 -4.16 -21.24 2.21
N GLN A 223 -3.94 -22.43 2.78
CA GLN A 223 -3.00 -23.41 2.23
C GLN A 223 -3.59 -24.14 1.02
N PRO A 224 -2.77 -24.66 0.08
CA PRO A 224 -3.28 -25.39 -1.07
C PRO A 224 -4.03 -26.69 -0.73
N GLU A 225 -3.73 -27.30 0.42
CA GLU A 225 -4.18 -28.65 0.80
C GLU A 225 -5.40 -28.67 1.75
N CYS A 226 -6.02 -27.53 2.02
CA CYS A 226 -7.06 -27.45 3.02
C CYS A 226 -8.46 -27.78 2.48
N ILE A 227 -9.30 -28.32 3.37
CA ILE A 227 -10.65 -28.77 3.05
C ILE A 227 -11.58 -27.55 2.96
N ILE A 228 -12.17 -27.36 1.78
CA ILE A 228 -13.23 -26.37 1.53
C ILE A 228 -14.53 -26.93 2.11
N ASP A 229 -15.37 -26.06 2.69
CA ASP A 229 -16.72 -26.45 3.10
C ASP A 229 -17.50 -26.94 1.86
N PRO A 230 -17.96 -28.20 1.82
CA PRO A 230 -18.64 -28.78 0.65
C PRO A 230 -19.89 -27.99 0.22
N SER A 231 -20.56 -27.32 1.18
CA SER A 231 -21.72 -26.49 0.91
C SER A 231 -21.36 -25.22 0.13
N LYS A 232 -20.16 -24.68 0.39
CA LYS A 232 -19.67 -23.48 -0.27
C LYS A 232 -19.00 -23.80 -1.60
N GLU A 233 -18.38 -24.96 -1.77
CA GLU A 233 -17.65 -25.35 -2.99
C GLU A 233 -18.47 -25.28 -4.28
N THR A 234 -19.76 -25.59 -4.20
CA THR A 234 -20.67 -25.58 -5.37
C THR A 234 -21.36 -24.24 -5.61
N THR A 235 -21.31 -23.31 -4.64
CA THR A 235 -21.99 -22.01 -4.74
C THR A 235 -21.21 -21.06 -5.65
N PRO A 236 -21.82 -20.42 -6.66
CA PRO A 236 -21.14 -19.41 -7.47
C PRO A 236 -20.63 -18.23 -6.63
N LEU A 237 -19.46 -17.67 -6.99
CA LEU A 237 -18.90 -16.49 -6.27
C LEU A 237 -19.85 -15.29 -6.33
N SER A 238 -20.64 -15.13 -7.41
CA SER A 238 -21.66 -14.07 -7.53
C SER A 238 -22.71 -14.16 -6.42
N GLU A 239 -23.17 -15.38 -6.14
CA GLU A 239 -24.15 -15.63 -5.10
C GLU A 239 -23.55 -15.38 -3.71
N LEU A 240 -22.32 -15.83 -3.47
CA LEU A 240 -21.58 -15.53 -2.23
C LEU A 240 -21.37 -14.02 -2.04
N ALA A 241 -20.99 -13.28 -3.10
CA ALA A 241 -20.85 -11.84 -3.08
C ALA A 241 -22.16 -11.14 -2.69
N SER A 242 -23.29 -11.60 -3.23
CA SER A 242 -24.61 -11.01 -2.98
C SER A 242 -25.13 -11.24 -1.55
N LYS A 243 -24.80 -12.39 -0.95
CA LYS A 243 -25.23 -12.77 0.41
C LYS A 243 -24.28 -12.27 1.50
N MET A 244 -23.09 -11.81 1.12
CA MET A 244 -22.06 -11.40 2.06
C MET A 244 -22.57 -10.28 2.98
N GLN A 245 -22.27 -10.37 4.27
CA GLN A 245 -22.67 -9.33 5.22
C GLN A 245 -21.45 -8.53 5.68
N PHE A 246 -21.53 -7.22 5.47
CA PHE A 246 -20.63 -6.21 6.02
C PHE A 246 -21.34 -5.43 7.13
N VAL A 247 -21.97 -6.18 8.05
CA VAL A 247 -22.69 -5.62 9.20
C VAL A 247 -21.69 -5.45 10.34
N PHE A 248 -21.46 -4.23 10.78
CA PHE A 248 -20.61 -3.93 11.90
C PHE A 248 -21.29 -4.36 13.21
N ASN A 249 -20.63 -5.26 13.93
CA ASN A 249 -20.88 -5.51 15.33
C ASN A 249 -19.81 -4.72 16.11
N ASP A 250 -20.25 -3.77 16.92
CA ASP A 250 -19.41 -2.72 17.51
C ASP A 250 -18.62 -1.91 16.44
N ASP A 251 -17.33 -2.19 16.34
CA ASP A 251 -16.35 -1.51 15.51
C ASP A 251 -15.83 -2.36 14.33
N LYS A 252 -16.28 -3.61 14.17
CA LYS A 252 -15.76 -4.53 13.14
C LYS A 252 -16.83 -5.27 12.37
N THR A 253 -16.51 -5.62 11.12
CA THR A 253 -17.29 -6.62 10.36
C THR A 253 -16.93 -8.05 10.80
N PRO A 254 -17.79 -9.05 10.50
CA PRO A 254 -17.53 -10.45 10.85
C PRO A 254 -16.24 -10.99 10.22
N GLU A 255 -15.68 -12.00 10.87
CA GLU A 255 -14.59 -12.80 10.31
C GLU A 255 -15.02 -13.51 9.04
N ARG A 256 -14.05 -13.73 8.16
CA ARG A 256 -14.23 -14.36 6.87
C ARG A 256 -13.82 -15.81 6.92
N SER A 257 -14.47 -16.61 6.11
CA SER A 257 -14.24 -18.05 6.03
C SER A 257 -14.04 -18.50 4.59
N SER A 258 -13.96 -19.81 4.37
CA SER A 258 -13.70 -20.37 3.04
C SER A 258 -14.64 -19.80 1.97
N ARG A 259 -14.03 -19.47 0.83
CA ARG A 259 -14.58 -18.83 -0.37
C ARG A 259 -15.07 -17.39 -0.21
N GLU A 260 -14.94 -16.79 0.97
CA GLU A 260 -15.32 -15.40 1.22
C GLU A 260 -14.19 -14.45 0.82
N PRO A 261 -14.48 -13.16 0.59
CA PRO A 261 -13.45 -12.21 0.19
C PRO A 261 -12.43 -12.00 1.31
N ALA A 262 -11.17 -11.85 0.93
CA ALA A 262 -10.04 -11.55 1.82
C ALA A 262 -10.03 -10.09 2.31
N ILE A 263 -11.20 -9.57 2.71
CA ILE A 263 -11.36 -8.24 3.32
C ILE A 263 -12.26 -8.31 4.56
N ARG A 264 -11.80 -7.63 5.61
CA ARG A 264 -12.57 -7.34 6.82
C ARG A 264 -12.26 -5.92 7.26
N LEU A 265 -13.27 -5.25 7.79
CA LEU A 265 -13.21 -3.83 8.07
C LEU A 265 -13.31 -3.57 9.56
N MET A 266 -12.63 -2.51 10.00
CA MET A 266 -12.75 -1.89 11.31
C MET A 266 -13.01 -0.39 11.13
N THR A 267 -13.77 0.19 12.05
CA THR A 267 -14.04 1.63 12.11
C THR A 267 -13.89 2.14 13.54
N ASP A 268 -13.93 3.45 13.75
CA ASP A 268 -13.95 4.05 15.09
C ASP A 268 -15.38 4.35 15.57
N GLU A 269 -15.47 4.78 16.82
CA GLU A 269 -16.72 5.13 17.50
C GLU A 269 -17.50 6.24 16.78
N ASN A 270 -16.80 7.16 16.09
CA ASN A 270 -17.39 8.33 15.44
C ASN A 270 -17.63 8.12 13.93
N ARG A 271 -17.38 6.92 13.41
CA ARG A 271 -17.53 6.58 11.98
C ARG A 271 -16.73 7.52 11.07
N LYS A 272 -15.49 7.83 11.46
CA LYS A 272 -14.53 8.65 10.73
C LYS A 272 -13.36 7.85 10.20
N LEU A 273 -13.09 6.67 10.73
CA LEU A 273 -11.99 5.81 10.33
C LEU A 273 -12.50 4.57 9.60
N ILE A 274 -11.81 4.18 8.53
CA ILE A 274 -11.93 2.86 7.94
C ILE A 274 -10.55 2.22 7.84
N ARG A 275 -10.44 1.00 8.34
CA ARG A 275 -9.22 0.20 8.32
C ARG A 275 -9.52 -1.19 7.81
N PHE A 276 -8.70 -1.69 6.89
CA PHE A 276 -8.72 -3.10 6.52
C PHE A 276 -7.85 -3.88 7.50
N ILE A 277 -8.44 -4.92 8.06
CA ILE A 277 -7.83 -5.75 9.09
C ILE A 277 -7.69 -7.18 8.58
N ASP A 278 -7.03 -8.02 9.37
CA ASP A 278 -6.98 -9.46 9.15
C ASP A 278 -8.40 -10.01 8.91
N PRO A 279 -8.65 -10.62 7.73
CA PRO A 279 -9.97 -11.13 7.40
C PRO A 279 -10.35 -12.38 8.20
N THR A 280 -9.39 -13.14 8.73
CA THR A 280 -9.63 -14.42 9.41
C THR A 280 -9.28 -14.31 10.89
N THR A 281 -8.76 -15.40 11.49
CA THR A 281 -8.47 -15.48 12.92
C THR A 281 -6.98 -15.31 13.16
N GLU A 282 -6.59 -14.73 14.30
CA GLU A 282 -5.18 -14.55 14.67
C GLU A 282 -4.36 -15.87 14.81
N LYS A 283 -4.97 -17.05 14.57
CA LYS A 283 -4.34 -18.37 14.69
C LYS A 283 -3.86 -18.94 13.37
N ASP A 284 -4.12 -18.27 12.26
CA ASP A 284 -3.72 -18.72 10.93
C ASP A 284 -2.56 -17.89 10.35
N ASN A 285 -2.18 -18.19 9.10
CA ASN A 285 -1.05 -17.53 8.43
C ASN A 285 -1.47 -16.24 7.71
N ILE A 286 -2.75 -15.88 7.73
CA ILE A 286 -3.27 -14.65 7.15
C ILE A 286 -3.19 -13.58 8.23
N GLN A 287 -2.45 -12.51 7.95
CA GLN A 287 -2.24 -11.43 8.93
C GLN A 287 -2.90 -10.13 8.48
N THR A 288 -3.37 -10.07 7.24
CA THR A 288 -3.89 -8.87 6.61
C THR A 288 -4.79 -9.23 5.44
N SER A 289 -5.65 -8.29 5.06
CA SER A 289 -6.40 -8.38 3.80
C SER A 289 -5.42 -8.51 2.62
N TYR A 290 -5.78 -9.22 1.56
CA TYR A 290 -4.87 -9.46 0.44
C TYR A 290 -5.56 -9.48 -0.92
N LEU A 291 -4.78 -9.16 -1.94
CA LEU A 291 -5.14 -9.32 -3.34
C LEU A 291 -4.44 -10.55 -3.89
N LYS A 292 -5.10 -11.28 -4.79
CA LYS A 292 -4.60 -12.55 -5.30
C LYS A 292 -4.98 -12.74 -6.76
N ILE A 293 -3.96 -12.97 -7.58
CA ILE A 293 -4.14 -13.40 -8.97
C ILE A 293 -3.88 -14.91 -9.03
N GLU A 294 -4.88 -15.67 -9.45
CA GLU A 294 -4.82 -17.13 -9.59
C GLU A 294 -5.08 -17.59 -11.03
N ASP A 295 -4.29 -18.57 -11.50
CA ASP A 295 -4.66 -19.37 -12.67
C ASP A 295 -5.46 -20.63 -12.26
N VAL A 296 -6.05 -21.33 -13.24
CA VAL A 296 -6.99 -22.47 -13.07
C VAL A 296 -6.56 -23.45 -11.97
N ASN A 297 -5.26 -23.70 -11.80
CA ASN A 297 -4.72 -24.59 -10.77
C ASN A 297 -3.48 -24.04 -10.03
N LYS A 298 -3.19 -22.73 -10.09
CA LYS A 298 -1.94 -22.20 -9.49
C LYS A 298 -2.05 -20.74 -9.08
N GLU A 299 -1.60 -20.45 -7.86
CA GLU A 299 -1.37 -19.08 -7.41
C GLU A 299 -0.24 -18.43 -8.23
N ILE A 300 -0.54 -17.30 -8.87
CA ILE A 300 0.45 -16.53 -9.62
C ILE A 300 1.19 -15.59 -8.68
N THR A 301 0.44 -14.78 -7.94
CA THR A 301 0.95 -13.80 -6.97
C THR A 301 -0.12 -13.45 -5.93
N THR A 302 0.32 -13.26 -4.68
CA THR A 302 -0.47 -12.68 -3.58
C THR A 302 0.19 -11.38 -3.13
N HIS A 303 -0.60 -10.33 -2.95
CA HIS A 303 -0.14 -9.02 -2.53
C HIS A 303 -0.90 -8.54 -1.29
N PRO A 304 -0.21 -8.24 -0.18
CA PRO A 304 -0.84 -7.67 1.00
C PRO A 304 -1.58 -6.35 0.71
N PHE A 305 -2.81 -6.23 1.21
CA PHE A 305 -3.72 -5.13 0.95
C PHE A 305 -4.01 -4.31 2.21
N TYR A 306 -3.03 -3.49 2.57
CA TYR A 306 -3.17 -2.53 3.67
C TYR A 306 -3.95 -1.30 3.24
N PHE A 307 -4.99 -0.95 4.00
CA PHE A 307 -5.74 0.28 3.78
C PHE A 307 -6.19 0.87 5.10
N ILE A 308 -5.93 2.17 5.24
CA ILE A 308 -6.47 2.99 6.30
C ILE A 308 -6.73 4.39 5.75
N ALA A 309 -7.87 4.96 6.12
CA ALA A 309 -8.24 6.32 5.73
C ALA A 309 -9.17 6.95 6.76
N TYR A 310 -9.14 8.28 6.84
CA TYR A 310 -9.92 9.08 7.77
C TYR A 310 -10.80 10.05 6.99
N SER A 311 -12.05 10.19 7.40
CA SER A 311 -12.97 11.13 6.79
C SER A 311 -12.66 12.57 7.22
N ARG A 312 -12.86 13.57 6.34
CA ARG A 312 -12.65 15.00 6.64
C ARG A 312 -13.92 15.87 6.65
N ALA A 313 -14.05 16.74 7.65
CA ALA A 313 -14.83 17.96 7.45
C ALA A 313 -13.91 19.04 6.82
N ASP A 314 -14.50 20.10 6.30
CA ASP A 314 -14.00 21.02 5.26
C ASP A 314 -12.92 22.08 5.63
N LYS A 315 -11.72 21.94 5.05
CA LYS A 315 -10.87 23.09 4.72
C LYS A 315 -10.29 23.00 3.32
N ARG A 316 -11.10 23.43 2.35
CA ARG A 316 -10.75 24.25 1.17
C ARG A 316 -9.33 24.06 0.62
N ILE A 317 -9.28 23.27 -0.46
CA ILE A 317 -8.57 23.52 -1.72
C ILE A 317 -7.50 24.63 -1.63
N GLU A 318 -6.23 24.26 -1.51
CA GLU A 318 -5.14 25.09 -2.02
C GLU A 318 -4.19 24.28 -2.90
N LYS A 319 -4.20 24.71 -4.16
CA LYS A 319 -3.22 24.60 -5.25
C LYS A 319 -3.02 23.22 -5.89
N GLY A 320 -3.39 23.20 -7.17
CA GLY A 320 -3.23 22.09 -8.09
C GLY A 320 -1.78 21.79 -8.44
N PRO A 321 -1.56 20.72 -9.23
CA PRO A 321 -0.25 20.17 -9.48
C PRO A 321 0.45 21.00 -10.56
N ASP A 322 1.63 21.53 -10.23
CA ASP A 322 2.66 21.83 -11.23
C ASP A 322 3.61 20.63 -11.33
N ASP A 323 4.07 20.37 -12.54
CA ASP A 323 4.73 19.16 -13.02
C ASP A 323 5.92 18.64 -12.19
N GLY A 324 5.89 17.33 -11.90
CA GLY A 324 6.91 16.57 -11.18
C GLY A 324 6.30 15.85 -9.99
N GLU A 325 5.83 14.61 -10.17
CA GLU A 325 4.94 13.89 -9.24
C GLU A 325 5.46 13.88 -7.79
N VAL A 326 4.96 14.83 -7.01
CA VAL A 326 5.17 14.94 -5.57
C VAL A 326 4.20 13.99 -4.88
N LEU A 327 4.71 13.02 -4.12
CA LEU A 327 3.84 12.18 -3.28
C LEU A 327 3.53 12.93 -1.99
N ASP A 328 2.24 13.17 -1.78
CA ASP A 328 1.68 13.76 -0.56
C ASP A 328 0.80 12.74 0.17
N GLY A 329 1.34 12.20 1.26
CA GLY A 329 0.63 11.39 2.25
C GLY A 329 0.21 12.21 3.48
N LEU A 330 -0.51 11.59 4.41
CA LEU A 330 -0.96 12.26 5.64
C LEU A 330 0.25 12.69 6.48
N PHE A 331 1.30 11.84 6.51
CA PHE A 331 2.51 12.02 7.32
C PHE A 331 3.70 12.51 6.49
N PHE A 332 3.80 12.03 5.25
CA PHE A 332 4.92 12.33 4.36
C PHE A 332 4.46 13.32 3.29
N ARG A 333 4.81 14.59 3.49
CA ARG A 333 4.49 15.66 2.53
C ARG A 333 5.69 15.94 1.64
N ASN A 334 5.42 16.39 0.43
CA ASN A 334 6.39 16.87 -0.53
C ASN A 334 7.48 15.85 -0.89
N VAL A 335 7.13 14.56 -1.02
CA VAL A 335 8.13 13.52 -1.33
C VAL A 335 8.47 13.55 -2.82
N SER A 336 9.57 14.22 -3.15
CA SER A 336 10.08 14.36 -4.53
C SER A 336 11.52 13.89 -4.73
N SER A 337 12.29 13.70 -3.65
CA SER A 337 13.68 13.22 -3.74
C SER A 337 13.77 11.79 -4.31
N LYS A 338 14.89 11.47 -4.95
CA LYS A 338 15.23 10.10 -5.39
C LYS A 338 16.23 9.40 -4.47
N ARG A 339 16.77 10.06 -3.44
CA ARG A 339 17.82 9.55 -2.55
C ARG A 339 17.50 9.92 -1.11
N MET A 340 16.68 9.10 -0.48
CA MET A 340 16.07 9.43 0.80
C MET A 340 16.35 8.40 1.89
N ARG A 341 16.39 8.85 3.13
CA ARG A 341 16.45 7.99 4.33
C ARG A 341 15.17 8.15 5.14
N PHE A 342 14.67 7.04 5.66
CA PHE A 342 13.58 7.00 6.62
C PHE A 342 14.15 6.59 7.97
N LEU A 343 14.08 7.49 8.93
CA LEU A 343 14.43 7.24 10.32
C LEU A 343 13.14 7.30 11.15
N VAL A 344 12.65 6.14 11.57
CA VAL A 344 11.35 6.01 12.20
C VAL A 344 11.45 5.54 13.64
N ASP A 345 10.64 6.11 14.51
CA ASP A 345 10.66 5.79 15.93
C ASP A 345 10.05 4.42 16.18
N GLY A 346 10.89 3.56 16.72
CA GLY A 346 10.58 2.20 17.10
C GLY A 346 10.26 2.06 18.58
N SER A 347 10.26 3.13 19.37
CA SER A 347 10.14 3.07 20.82
C SER A 347 8.76 2.65 21.31
N GLY A 348 8.67 2.20 22.56
CA GLY A 348 7.43 1.70 23.13
C GLY A 348 6.33 2.75 23.30
N SER A 349 6.65 4.05 23.31
CA SER A 349 5.64 5.13 23.31
C SER A 349 4.77 5.13 22.07
N MET A 350 5.29 4.62 20.94
CA MET A 350 4.58 4.46 19.69
C MET A 350 3.40 3.47 19.79
N SER A 351 3.35 2.65 20.85
CA SER A 351 2.17 1.81 21.15
C SER A 351 0.98 2.60 21.66
N ALA A 352 1.09 3.91 21.92
CA ALA A 352 -0.02 4.71 22.42
C ALA A 352 -1.21 4.70 21.45
N CYS A 353 -2.41 4.47 21.98
CA CYS A 353 -3.63 4.48 21.20
C CYS A 353 -4.04 5.92 20.84
N ILE A 354 -4.24 6.19 19.55
CA ILE A 354 -4.74 7.49 19.05
C ILE A 354 -6.27 7.49 19.09
N LEU A 355 -6.87 6.42 18.54
CA LEU A 355 -8.31 6.23 18.45
C LEU A 355 -8.69 4.90 19.08
N TRP A 356 -9.49 4.98 20.13
CA TRP A 356 -10.09 3.79 20.72
C TRP A 356 -11.25 3.32 19.86
N GLY A 357 -11.40 2.01 19.77
CA GLY A 357 -12.61 1.37 19.26
C GLY A 357 -13.60 1.13 20.41
N SER A 358 -14.82 0.75 20.03
CA SER A 358 -15.87 0.34 20.96
C SER A 358 -15.82 -1.15 21.31
N GLY A 359 -15.03 -1.95 20.60
CA GLY A 359 -14.94 -3.40 20.78
C GLY A 359 -14.08 -3.84 21.97
N ILE A 360 -14.28 -5.10 22.37
CA ILE A 360 -13.43 -5.81 23.32
C ILE A 360 -12.66 -6.89 22.55
N GLY A 361 -11.33 -6.87 22.65
CA GLY A 361 -10.44 -7.82 22.00
C GLY A 361 -9.46 -8.47 22.97
N ASN A 362 -8.42 -9.07 22.40
CA ASN A 362 -7.34 -9.64 23.18
C ASN A 362 -6.62 -8.58 24.01
N ARG A 363 -6.16 -9.00 25.18
CA ARG A 363 -5.49 -8.12 26.13
C ARG A 363 -4.15 -7.66 25.54
N LYS A 364 -4.03 -6.38 25.21
CA LYS A 364 -2.81 -5.75 24.66
C LYS A 364 -2.23 -4.72 25.64
N ILE A 365 -0.94 -4.44 25.51
CA ILE A 365 -0.21 -3.45 26.33
C ILE A 365 -0.03 -2.18 25.50
N PHE A 366 -0.43 -1.04 26.05
CA PHE A 366 -0.34 0.28 25.41
C PHE A 366 0.41 1.25 26.32
N TRP A 367 1.04 2.26 25.71
CA TRP A 367 1.62 3.39 26.42
C TRP A 367 0.56 4.44 26.75
N SER A 368 0.47 4.84 28.02
CA SER A 368 -0.45 5.90 28.48
C SER A 368 0.09 7.33 28.33
N GLY A 369 1.37 7.48 27.97
CA GLY A 369 2.11 8.74 28.12
C GLY A 369 3.03 8.78 29.34
N ARG A 370 2.82 7.91 30.33
CA ARG A 370 3.64 7.85 31.56
C ARG A 370 4.06 6.44 31.97
N TYR A 371 3.19 5.46 31.73
CA TYR A 371 3.43 4.06 32.06
C TYR A 371 2.72 3.14 31.05
N TYR A 372 3.17 1.89 30.96
CA TYR A 372 2.49 0.87 30.19
C TYR A 372 1.29 0.33 30.97
N PHE A 373 0.16 0.17 30.30
CA PHE A 373 -1.03 -0.42 30.88
C PHE A 373 -1.61 -1.48 29.95
N SER A 374 -2.30 -2.44 30.54
CA SER A 374 -2.88 -3.56 29.82
C SER A 374 -4.41 -3.45 29.81
N THR A 375 -5.02 -3.47 28.61
CA THR A 375 -6.48 -3.39 28.44
C THR A 375 -6.96 -4.38 27.38
N GLN A 376 -8.22 -4.79 27.50
CA GLN A 376 -8.94 -5.55 26.47
C GLN A 376 -9.71 -4.63 25.52
N ARG A 377 -9.80 -3.33 25.79
CA ARG A 377 -10.43 -2.38 24.87
C ARG A 377 -9.68 -2.39 23.54
N SER A 378 -10.40 -2.54 22.43
CA SER A 378 -9.80 -2.48 21.10
C SER A 378 -9.25 -1.07 20.87
N CYS A 379 -7.98 -0.97 20.47
CA CYS A 379 -7.48 0.24 19.87
C CYS A 379 -7.74 0.14 18.37
N ALA A 380 -8.45 1.11 17.80
CA ALA A 380 -8.68 1.15 16.36
C ALA A 380 -7.39 1.53 15.62
N LEU A 381 -6.56 2.34 16.26
CA LEU A 381 -5.32 2.86 15.70
C LEU A 381 -4.32 3.31 16.77
N THR A 382 -3.12 2.73 16.75
CA THR A 382 -1.95 3.21 17.50
C THR A 382 -1.05 4.13 16.65
N ARG A 383 -0.10 4.82 17.30
CA ARG A 383 0.90 5.65 16.59
C ARG A 383 1.79 4.79 15.68
N MET A 384 2.22 3.62 16.16
CA MET A 384 3.01 2.66 15.39
C MET A 384 2.24 2.18 14.17
N GLU A 385 1.00 1.74 14.33
CA GLU A 385 0.19 1.30 13.19
C GLU A 385 -0.02 2.44 12.19
N SER A 386 -0.24 3.68 12.65
CA SER A 386 -0.36 4.84 11.75
C SER A 386 0.92 5.06 10.94
N LEU A 387 2.08 5.00 11.60
CA LEU A 387 3.39 5.10 10.96
C LEU A 387 3.59 4.00 9.92
N GLN A 388 3.31 2.74 10.30
CA GLN A 388 3.45 1.59 9.41
C GLN A 388 2.60 1.77 8.16
N HIS A 389 1.33 2.14 8.31
CA HIS A 389 0.43 2.30 7.18
C HIS A 389 0.87 3.41 6.23
N GLU A 390 1.21 4.58 6.77
CA GLU A 390 1.64 5.72 5.94
C GLU A 390 2.94 5.43 5.22
N LEU A 391 3.91 4.80 5.91
CA LEU A 391 5.17 4.44 5.29
C LEU A 391 4.99 3.33 4.24
N ILE A 392 4.15 2.33 4.49
CA ILE A 392 3.85 1.28 3.50
C ILE A 392 3.18 1.88 2.26
N SER A 393 2.22 2.80 2.43
CA SER A 393 1.58 3.48 1.29
C SER A 393 2.63 4.24 0.48
N LEU A 394 3.49 5.01 1.15
CA LEU A 394 4.56 5.73 0.49
C LEU A 394 5.49 4.77 -0.28
N LEU A 395 5.97 3.70 0.36
CA LEU A 395 6.87 2.71 -0.26
C LEU A 395 6.24 2.05 -1.50
N GLN A 396 4.92 1.84 -1.51
CA GLN A 396 4.19 1.34 -2.67
C GLN A 396 4.18 2.34 -3.81
N GLU A 397 4.00 3.61 -3.50
CA GLU A 397 3.89 4.72 -4.45
C GLU A 397 5.25 5.24 -4.96
N LEU A 398 6.33 5.00 -4.24
CA LEU A 398 7.67 5.46 -4.64
C LEU A 398 8.07 4.91 -6.02
N PRO A 399 8.55 5.77 -6.93
CA PRO A 399 9.06 5.34 -8.22
C PRO A 399 10.15 4.28 -8.11
N ASN A 400 10.18 3.31 -9.03
CA ASN A 400 11.11 2.18 -9.03
C ASN A 400 12.59 2.59 -9.00
N ASP A 401 12.90 3.81 -9.45
CA ASP A 401 14.25 4.36 -9.47
C ASP A 401 14.71 5.04 -8.19
N THR A 402 13.81 5.25 -7.24
CA THR A 402 14.10 5.85 -5.94
C THR A 402 15.02 4.95 -5.12
N GLN A 403 16.08 5.54 -4.57
CA GLN A 403 17.01 4.88 -3.66
C GLN A 403 16.67 5.26 -2.22
N ILE A 404 16.48 4.25 -1.37
CA ILE A 404 16.07 4.45 0.03
C ILE A 404 16.96 3.69 1.01
N SER A 405 17.03 4.19 2.24
CA SER A 405 17.37 3.38 3.42
C SER A 405 16.31 3.56 4.50
N LEU A 406 16.05 2.50 5.26
CA LEU A 406 15.02 2.48 6.29
C LEU A 406 15.60 1.96 7.60
N ARG A 407 15.51 2.76 8.64
CA ARG A 407 15.97 2.44 9.99
C ARG A 407 14.88 2.75 11.00
N SER A 408 14.60 1.78 11.86
CA SER A 408 13.83 1.98 13.08
C SER A 408 14.80 2.24 14.23
N PHE A 409 14.56 3.29 15.02
CA PHE A 409 15.40 3.62 16.16
C PHE A 409 14.64 3.43 17.46
N SER A 410 15.30 2.85 18.44
CA SER A 410 14.90 2.85 19.83
C SER A 410 16.16 2.68 20.70
N SER A 411 16.05 2.34 21.99
CA SER A 411 17.26 2.07 22.79
C SER A 411 18.06 0.88 22.22
N PRO A 412 19.40 0.96 22.15
CA PRO A 412 20.24 -0.14 21.68
C PRO A 412 19.96 -1.45 22.41
N GLY A 413 19.87 -2.56 21.67
CA GLY A 413 19.57 -3.89 22.20
C GLY A 413 18.08 -4.22 22.35
N TYR A 414 17.18 -3.26 22.08
CA TYR A 414 15.74 -3.51 22.05
C TYR A 414 15.27 -3.91 20.65
N GLN A 415 14.08 -4.52 20.58
CA GLN A 415 13.57 -5.19 19.38
C GLN A 415 13.50 -4.28 18.14
N ASN A 416 13.15 -3.02 18.32
CA ASN A 416 12.94 -2.08 17.24
C ASN A 416 14.13 -1.15 16.98
N HIS A 417 15.27 -1.34 17.65
CA HIS A 417 16.51 -0.66 17.28
C HIS A 417 17.22 -1.48 16.20
N ARG A 418 16.81 -1.29 14.94
CA ARG A 418 17.27 -2.10 13.81
C ARG A 418 17.15 -1.38 12.47
N ILE A 419 17.97 -1.81 11.53
CA ILE A 419 17.99 -1.31 10.16
C ILE A 419 17.43 -2.38 9.21
N TRP A 420 16.75 -1.96 8.15
CA TRP A 420 16.38 -2.86 7.07
C TRP A 420 17.65 -3.41 6.41
N GLN A 421 17.83 -4.73 6.47
CA GLN A 421 19.11 -5.39 6.18
C GLN A 421 19.69 -5.03 4.81
N ASN A 422 18.83 -4.87 3.79
CA ASN A 422 19.29 -4.54 2.44
C ASN A 422 19.92 -3.15 2.37
N SER A 423 19.45 -2.21 3.19
CA SER A 423 19.94 -0.83 3.24
C SER A 423 20.93 -0.57 4.37
N ALA A 424 21.46 -1.62 5.01
CA ALA A 424 22.39 -1.50 6.14
C ALA A 424 23.74 -0.88 5.76
N LYS A 425 24.13 -0.96 4.47
CA LYS A 425 25.41 -0.45 3.97
C LYS A 425 25.28 0.79 3.10
N SER A 426 24.17 0.94 2.38
CA SER A 426 23.95 2.02 1.42
C SER A 426 22.46 2.16 1.10
N LEU A 427 22.09 3.22 0.39
CA LEU A 427 20.78 3.34 -0.22
C LEU A 427 20.55 2.18 -1.22
N VAL A 428 19.31 1.71 -1.29
CA VAL A 428 18.87 0.62 -2.16
C VAL A 428 17.80 1.13 -3.10
N LYS A 429 17.94 0.84 -4.40
CA LYS A 429 16.93 1.15 -5.41
C LYS A 429 15.67 0.30 -5.17
N ILE A 430 14.55 0.95 -4.86
CA ILE A 430 13.35 0.29 -4.34
C ILE A 430 12.69 -0.68 -5.34
N GLY A 431 12.83 -0.42 -6.64
CA GLY A 431 12.29 -1.27 -7.70
C GLY A 431 13.15 -2.49 -8.06
N GLN A 432 14.33 -2.69 -7.45
CA GLN A 432 15.22 -3.81 -7.76
C GLN A 432 15.10 -4.96 -6.75
N ASN A 433 15.31 -6.21 -7.19
CA ASN A 433 15.52 -7.38 -6.33
C ASN A 433 14.46 -7.57 -5.22
N ASN A 434 13.19 -7.28 -5.51
CA ASN A 434 12.10 -7.35 -4.53
C ASN A 434 12.31 -6.44 -3.29
N ALA A 435 13.10 -5.37 -3.44
CA ALA A 435 13.46 -4.45 -2.37
C ALA A 435 12.22 -3.77 -1.77
N ARG A 436 11.26 -3.34 -2.59
CA ARG A 436 9.98 -2.76 -2.13
C ARG A 436 9.28 -3.66 -1.13
N ASP A 437 9.07 -4.93 -1.49
CA ASP A 437 8.35 -5.87 -0.63
C ASP A 437 9.16 -6.22 0.62
N SER A 438 10.48 -6.32 0.51
CA SER A 438 11.35 -6.54 1.67
C SER A 438 11.33 -5.35 2.64
N ALA A 439 11.29 -4.12 2.13
CA ALA A 439 11.15 -2.91 2.95
C ALA A 439 9.76 -2.87 3.63
N ILE A 440 8.69 -3.16 2.89
CA ILE A 440 7.32 -3.27 3.44
C ILE A 440 7.27 -4.35 4.53
N ALA A 441 7.87 -5.52 4.30
CA ALA A 441 7.95 -6.58 5.30
C ALA A 441 8.68 -6.12 6.57
N PHE A 442 9.79 -5.40 6.44
CA PHE A 442 10.47 -4.81 7.60
C PHE A 442 9.53 -3.86 8.38
N VAL A 443 8.83 -2.96 7.69
CA VAL A 443 7.87 -2.03 8.33
C VAL A 443 6.76 -2.78 9.07
N ASN A 444 6.23 -3.85 8.48
CA ASN A 444 5.17 -4.66 9.12
C ASN A 444 5.61 -5.31 10.43
N THR A 445 6.92 -5.48 10.69
CA THR A 445 7.39 -6.07 11.95
C THR A 445 7.54 -5.06 13.09
N LEU A 446 7.30 -3.76 12.86
CA LEU A 446 7.58 -2.72 13.86
C LEU A 446 6.61 -2.74 15.05
N ASP A 447 5.41 -3.29 14.90
CA ASP A 447 4.43 -3.49 15.98
C ASP A 447 4.45 -4.92 16.56
N ASP A 448 5.41 -5.76 16.15
CA ASP A 448 5.55 -7.11 16.68
C ASP A 448 5.94 -7.12 18.17
N GLY A 449 5.51 -8.15 18.89
CA GLY A 449 5.90 -8.36 20.29
C GLY A 449 5.24 -7.38 21.25
N TYR A 450 5.79 -7.27 22.46
CA TYR A 450 5.22 -6.41 23.49
C TYR A 450 5.87 -5.02 23.49
N ALA A 451 5.05 -3.97 23.55
CA ALA A 451 5.49 -2.57 23.52
C ALA A 451 6.63 -2.22 24.49
N TYR A 452 6.65 -2.82 25.69
CA TYR A 452 7.73 -2.58 26.67
C TYR A 452 9.10 -3.17 26.27
N ARG A 453 9.15 -4.05 25.26
CA ARG A 453 10.39 -4.60 24.66
C ARG A 453 10.88 -3.80 23.45
N TRP A 454 10.18 -2.75 23.08
CA TRP A 454 10.55 -1.91 21.95
C TRP A 454 11.63 -0.88 22.31
N GLY A 455 11.77 -0.54 23.60
CA GLY A 455 12.82 0.37 24.10
C GLY A 455 12.38 1.83 24.18
N GLY A 456 13.31 2.68 24.59
CA GLY A 456 13.12 4.14 24.63
C GLY A 456 13.50 4.83 23.32
N THR A 457 13.33 6.14 23.25
CA THR A 457 13.62 7.01 22.11
C THR A 457 15.11 7.36 22.11
N ASP A 458 15.89 6.76 21.21
CA ASP A 458 17.33 7.03 21.00
C ASP A 458 17.63 7.13 19.49
N PRO A 459 17.51 8.34 18.89
CA PRO A 459 17.64 8.52 17.44
C PRO A 459 19.09 8.71 16.97
N TRP A 460 20.06 8.74 17.88
CA TRP A 460 21.38 9.32 17.61
C TRP A 460 22.18 8.55 16.57
N GLU A 461 22.17 7.22 16.62
CA GLU A 461 22.85 6.41 15.61
C GLU A 461 22.30 6.66 14.20
N GLY A 462 20.98 6.69 14.06
CA GLY A 462 20.33 6.91 12.77
C GLY A 462 20.54 8.32 12.23
N LEU A 463 20.52 9.34 13.10
CA LEU A 463 20.84 10.71 12.71
C LEU A 463 22.30 10.83 12.29
N ASN A 464 23.23 10.27 13.05
CA ASN A 464 24.66 10.30 12.71
C ASN A 464 24.91 9.62 11.36
N GLU A 465 24.28 8.47 11.11
CA GLU A 465 24.40 7.75 9.85
C GLU A 465 23.85 8.56 8.67
N ALA A 466 22.68 9.20 8.83
CA ALA A 466 22.08 10.01 7.77
C ALA A 466 22.93 11.22 7.40
N PHE A 467 23.48 11.92 8.39
CA PHE A 467 24.35 13.08 8.16
C PHE A 467 25.77 12.69 7.67
N ALA A 468 26.21 11.46 7.89
CA ALA A 468 27.48 10.95 7.36
C ALA A 468 27.37 10.45 5.90
N ASP A 469 26.17 10.14 5.41
CA ASP A 469 25.97 9.64 4.05
C ASP A 469 25.85 10.77 3.02
N ASN A 470 26.91 11.03 2.27
CA ASN A 470 26.96 12.09 1.25
C ASN A 470 26.02 11.84 0.05
N ASN A 471 25.53 10.61 -0.14
CA ASN A 471 24.61 10.29 -1.25
C ASN A 471 23.15 10.61 -0.93
N THR A 472 22.79 10.72 0.35
CA THR A 472 21.43 11.07 0.78
C THR A 472 21.23 12.57 0.70
N ASP A 473 20.15 13.03 0.08
CA ASP A 473 19.80 14.46 0.06
C ASP A 473 18.56 14.78 0.93
N THR A 474 17.77 13.78 1.30
CA THR A 474 16.56 13.96 2.10
C THR A 474 16.46 12.92 3.23
N LEU A 475 16.14 13.37 4.43
CA LEU A 475 15.84 12.52 5.60
C LEU A 475 14.40 12.77 6.04
N TYR A 476 13.60 11.72 6.15
CA TYR A 476 12.31 11.72 6.84
C TYR A 476 12.51 11.14 8.24
N PHE A 477 12.35 11.98 9.26
CA PHE A 477 12.56 11.62 10.65
C PHE A 477 11.24 11.69 11.43
N LEU A 478 10.72 10.52 11.82
CA LEU A 478 9.42 10.39 12.48
C LEU A 478 9.61 9.93 13.92
N SER A 479 8.98 10.63 14.87
CA SER A 479 9.02 10.28 16.29
C SER A 479 7.77 10.74 17.01
N ASP A 480 7.42 10.08 18.11
CA ASP A 480 6.30 10.50 18.95
C ASP A 480 6.72 11.26 20.21
N GLY A 481 8.00 11.63 20.34
CA GLY A 481 8.48 12.29 21.54
C GLY A 481 9.92 12.81 21.48
N GLU A 482 10.40 13.15 22.67
CA GLU A 482 11.77 13.58 22.90
C GLU A 482 12.67 12.37 23.18
N PRO A 483 13.97 12.45 22.82
CA PRO A 483 14.96 11.44 23.21
C PRO A 483 14.96 11.23 24.72
N ASN A 484 15.23 10.00 25.18
CA ASN A 484 15.42 9.75 26.62
C ASN A 484 16.71 10.38 27.15
N TYR A 485 17.74 10.39 26.30
CA TYR A 485 19.07 10.89 26.61
C TYR A 485 19.55 11.82 25.51
N ASP A 486 20.34 12.82 25.86
CA ASP A 486 21.09 13.62 24.91
C ASP A 486 22.15 12.78 24.19
N ARG A 487 22.80 13.39 23.19
CA ARG A 487 23.82 12.75 22.35
C ARG A 487 25.07 12.28 23.11
N ASN A 488 25.32 12.84 24.29
CA ASN A 488 26.42 12.50 25.17
C ASN A 488 25.98 11.54 26.30
N ARG A 489 24.77 10.95 26.19
CA ARG A 489 24.13 10.08 27.18
C ARG A 489 23.77 10.77 28.50
N GLY A 490 23.76 12.10 28.54
CA GLY A 490 23.13 12.86 29.61
C GLY A 490 21.60 12.77 29.51
N ARG A 491 20.88 13.16 30.56
CA ARG A 491 19.42 13.20 30.54
C ARG A 491 18.96 14.30 29.58
N TRP A 492 18.04 13.99 28.68
CA TRP A 492 17.47 15.00 27.78
C TRP A 492 16.72 16.10 28.55
N THR A 493 16.97 17.35 28.16
CA THR A 493 16.33 18.54 28.70
C THR A 493 15.98 19.54 27.59
N THR A 494 15.18 20.55 27.93
CA THR A 494 14.83 21.63 26.99
C THR A 494 16.04 22.45 26.53
N ALA A 495 17.13 22.47 27.31
CA ALA A 495 18.37 23.13 26.92
C ALA A 495 19.04 22.44 25.72
N ASP A 496 18.78 21.14 25.52
CA ASP A 496 19.37 20.34 24.45
C ASP A 496 18.72 20.58 23.08
N HIS A 497 17.54 21.22 23.05
CA HIS A 497 16.76 21.41 21.83
C HIS A 497 17.53 22.23 20.78
N SER A 498 18.07 23.38 21.20
CA SER A 498 18.76 24.30 20.27
C SER A 498 20.19 23.83 19.97
N SER A 499 20.90 23.30 20.96
CA SER A 499 22.28 22.81 20.81
C SER A 499 22.33 21.59 19.89
N THR A 500 21.42 20.64 20.06
CA THR A 500 21.36 19.41 19.25
C THR A 500 20.93 19.70 17.82
N SER A 501 19.87 20.49 17.62
CA SER A 501 19.44 20.91 16.27
C SER A 501 20.52 21.72 15.56
N GLY A 502 21.21 22.61 16.30
CA GLY A 502 22.33 23.40 15.77
C GLY A 502 23.52 22.55 15.36
N HIS A 503 23.85 21.51 16.14
CA HIS A 503 24.91 20.59 15.77
C HIS A 503 24.61 19.87 14.46
N TYR A 504 23.45 19.21 14.35
CA TYR A 504 23.11 18.44 13.14
C TYR A 504 22.99 19.34 11.91
N ALA A 505 22.36 20.52 12.04
CA ALA A 505 22.34 21.50 10.96
C ALA A 505 23.76 21.95 10.56
N GLY A 506 24.66 22.12 11.52
CA GLY A 506 26.06 22.46 11.25
C GLY A 506 26.82 21.39 10.48
N LEU A 507 26.42 20.12 10.55
CA LEU A 507 27.03 19.05 9.75
C LEU A 507 26.79 19.24 8.24
N ASN A 508 25.72 19.94 7.84
CA ASN A 508 25.49 20.26 6.42
C ASN A 508 26.57 21.16 5.83
N ASN A 509 27.29 21.94 6.64
CA ASN A 509 28.40 22.78 6.15
C ASN A 509 29.57 21.96 5.59
N ASN A 510 29.67 20.68 5.97
CA ASN A 510 30.73 19.77 5.54
C ASN A 510 30.28 18.85 4.38
N ARG A 511 29.07 19.02 3.87
CA ARG A 511 28.48 18.16 2.83
C ARG A 511 28.44 18.90 1.50
N GLU A 512 28.78 18.19 0.43
CA GLU A 512 28.57 18.69 -0.93
C GLU A 512 27.07 18.87 -1.25
N ILE A 513 26.25 17.94 -0.74
CA ILE A 513 24.81 17.97 -0.86
C ILE A 513 24.22 18.11 0.53
N SER A 514 23.64 19.29 0.79
CA SER A 514 22.96 19.58 2.06
C SER A 514 21.83 18.57 2.28
N LEU A 515 21.78 17.96 3.47
CA LEU A 515 20.72 17.05 3.84
C LEU A 515 19.50 17.86 4.29
N LYS A 516 18.39 17.74 3.55
CA LYS A 516 17.07 18.27 3.95
C LYS A 516 16.42 17.33 4.96
N VAL A 517 16.14 17.77 6.18
CA VAL A 517 15.52 16.93 7.22
C VAL A 517 14.04 17.31 7.41
N ASN A 518 13.15 16.49 6.87
CA ASN A 518 11.72 16.57 7.16
C ASN A 518 11.42 15.81 8.44
N THR A 519 10.68 16.42 9.36
CA THR A 519 10.38 15.82 10.66
C THR A 519 8.88 15.71 10.90
N VAL A 520 8.44 14.56 11.43
CA VAL A 520 7.03 14.31 11.77
C VAL A 520 6.94 13.92 13.24
N ALA A 521 6.23 14.72 14.01
CA ALA A 521 5.97 14.48 15.42
C ALA A 521 4.57 13.88 15.62
N LEU A 522 4.48 12.66 16.17
CA LEU A 522 3.24 11.91 16.36
C LEU A 522 2.74 12.02 17.80
N GLY A 523 1.57 12.57 18.03
CA GLY A 523 0.91 12.67 19.33
C GLY A 523 1.50 13.73 20.27
N LEU A 524 2.82 13.92 20.31
CA LEU A 524 3.49 14.95 21.12
C LEU A 524 4.23 15.94 20.23
N GLN A 525 4.05 17.24 20.48
CA GLN A 525 4.79 18.28 19.78
C GLN A 525 6.26 18.21 20.19
N SER A 526 7.17 18.47 19.23
CA SER A 526 8.61 18.34 19.44
C SER A 526 9.34 19.57 18.90
N ASN A 527 9.70 20.47 19.82
CA ASN A 527 10.36 21.74 19.47
C ASN A 527 11.75 21.52 18.88
N TRP A 528 12.48 20.48 19.31
CA TRP A 528 13.80 20.19 18.77
C TRP A 528 13.73 19.64 17.34
N MET A 529 12.72 18.80 17.03
CA MET A 529 12.45 18.32 15.67
C MET A 529 12.05 19.48 14.76
N GLN A 530 11.14 20.34 15.22
CA GLN A 530 10.76 21.56 14.50
C GLN A 530 11.98 22.45 14.21
N SER A 531 12.85 22.65 15.20
CA SER A 531 14.07 23.42 15.01
C SER A 531 15.06 22.74 14.06
N LEU A 532 15.17 21.41 14.09
CA LEU A 532 16.05 20.66 13.18
C LEU A 532 15.58 20.77 11.73
N ALA A 533 14.29 20.59 11.48
CA ALA A 533 13.71 20.75 10.15
C ALA A 533 13.93 22.16 9.62
N GLY A 534 13.56 23.19 10.41
CA GLY A 534 13.75 24.58 10.01
C GLY A 534 15.20 24.94 9.69
N LYS A 535 16.17 24.46 10.49
CA LYS A 535 17.60 24.72 10.26
C LYS A 535 18.20 23.95 9.08
N THR A 536 17.52 22.90 8.59
CA THR A 536 17.98 22.06 7.46
C THR A 536 17.12 22.25 6.22
N THR A 537 16.33 23.33 6.14
CA THR A 537 15.40 23.64 5.04
C THR A 537 14.31 22.59 4.80
N GLY A 538 14.06 21.74 5.81
CA GLY A 538 13.03 20.72 5.79
C GLY A 538 11.70 21.18 6.40
N ASP A 539 10.69 20.34 6.26
CA ASP A 539 9.34 20.59 6.76
C ASP A 539 9.11 19.93 8.12
N TYR A 540 8.37 20.61 9.00
CA TYR A 540 7.90 20.06 10.28
C TYR A 540 6.40 19.82 10.24
N LEU A 541 5.99 18.61 10.60
CA LEU A 541 4.59 18.24 10.74
C LEU A 541 4.30 17.70 12.13
N TYR A 542 3.30 18.26 12.80
CA TYR A 542 2.77 17.74 14.07
C TYR A 542 1.41 17.09 13.84
N ILE A 543 1.26 15.85 14.31
CA ILE A 543 0.08 15.00 14.10
C ILE A 543 -0.41 14.51 15.46
N ASP A 544 -1.38 15.17 16.05
CA ASP A 544 -2.01 14.71 17.29
C ASP A 544 -3.40 14.13 17.07
N LYS A 545 -4.03 13.68 18.16
CA LYS A 545 -5.43 13.24 18.11
C LYS A 545 -6.32 14.32 17.52
N LYS A 546 -6.08 15.61 17.85
CA LYS A 546 -6.83 16.69 17.20
C LYS A 546 -6.46 16.81 15.75
N TYR A 547 -5.21 16.69 15.32
CA TYR A 547 -4.86 16.71 13.90
C TYR A 547 -5.58 15.58 13.17
N VAL A 548 -5.53 14.34 13.66
CA VAL A 548 -6.24 13.19 13.07
C VAL A 548 -7.75 13.38 13.08
N LEU A 549 -8.31 13.92 14.16
CA LEU A 549 -9.76 14.17 14.28
C LEU A 549 -10.22 15.49 13.65
N SER A 550 -9.34 16.46 13.43
CA SER A 550 -9.63 17.80 12.86
C SER A 550 -9.27 17.88 11.40
N SER A 551 -8.37 17.02 10.90
CA SER A 551 -8.56 16.51 9.55
C SER A 551 -9.99 15.96 9.45
N SER A 552 -10.56 15.31 10.48
CA SER A 552 -11.96 14.84 10.50
C SER A 552 -13.08 15.81 10.92
N THR A 553 -12.77 17.04 11.35
CA THR A 553 -13.75 18.00 11.91
C THR A 553 -13.55 19.47 11.52
N LYS A 554 -12.52 19.83 10.73
CA LYS A 554 -12.40 21.21 10.22
C LYS A 554 -12.72 21.27 8.76
#